data_AF-A0A1J4U3Q8-F1
#
_entry.id   AF-A0A1J4U3Q8-F1
#
_cell.length_a   1.000
_cell.length_b   1.000
_cell.length_c   1.000
_cell.angle_alpha   90.00
_cell.angle_beta   90.00
_cell.angle_gamma   90.00
#
_symmetry.space_group_name_H-M   'P 1'
#
loop_
_entity.id
_entity.type
_entity.pdbx_description
1 polymer ?
#
loop_
_entity_poly.entity_id
_entity_poly.type
_entity_poly.pdbx_seq_one_letter_code
_entity_poly.pdbx_strand_id
1 'polypeptide(L)'
;MSSNEFRQTLQKKKIIEFVRKLHKDTARFINKIDKTPGRQIWYQYFDYCLRNKADFWKHFNYIIKNPFKHGLVKSLEEAFHYKYSSNPVWLKRFGVEGINESFIKYSVEEVFLKD
;
A
#
# COMPACT_ATOMS: atom_id res chain seq x y z
N MET A 1 8.29 -30.69 8.25
CA MET A 1 8.37 -29.25 7.93
C MET A 1 9.79 -28.78 8.10
N SER A 2 10.36 -28.12 7.10
CA SER A 2 11.70 -27.53 7.20
C SER A 2 11.69 -26.30 8.13
N SER A 3 12.84 -25.95 8.71
CA SER A 3 12.98 -24.75 9.55
C SER A 3 12.55 -23.46 8.83
N ASN A 4 12.62 -23.43 7.51
CA ASN A 4 12.22 -22.30 6.68
C ASN A 4 10.70 -22.19 6.53
N GLU A 5 10.01 -23.34 6.35
CA GLU A 5 8.54 -23.42 6.32
C GLU A 5 7.92 -23.03 7.66
N PHE A 6 8.56 -23.44 8.77
CA PHE A 6 8.10 -23.07 10.11
C PHE A 6 8.20 -21.55 10.37
N ARG A 7 9.32 -20.92 9.99
CA ARG A 7 9.51 -19.46 10.13
C ARG A 7 8.51 -18.64 9.31
N GLN A 8 8.26 -19.05 8.07
CA GLN A 8 7.25 -18.41 7.21
C GLN A 8 5.84 -18.55 7.80
N THR A 9 5.51 -19.73 8.35
CA THR A 9 4.21 -19.98 9.00
C THR A 9 4.01 -19.11 10.24
N LEU A 10 5.06 -18.93 11.06
CA LEU A 10 5.01 -18.06 12.24
C LEU A 10 4.90 -16.58 11.88
N GLN A 11 5.61 -16.11 10.85
CA GLN A 11 5.46 -14.74 10.35
C GLN A 11 4.04 -14.49 9.84
N LYS A 12 3.46 -15.44 9.09
CA LYS A 12 2.08 -15.35 8.61
C LYS A 12 1.06 -15.27 9.76
N LYS A 13 1.25 -16.03 10.84
CA LYS A 13 0.39 -15.93 12.03
C LYS A 13 0.45 -14.54 12.68
N LYS A 14 1.63 -13.93 12.74
CA LYS A 14 1.81 -12.59 13.33
C LYS A 14 1.11 -11.49 12.51
N ILE A 15 1.17 -11.53 11.18
CA ILE A 15 0.49 -10.51 10.36
C ILE A 15 -1.04 -10.62 10.47
N ILE A 16 -1.58 -11.84 10.50
CA ILE A 16 -3.02 -12.08 10.69
C ILE A 16 -3.50 -11.48 12.02
N GLU A 17 -2.78 -11.75 13.10
CA GLU A 17 -3.12 -11.23 14.43
C GLU A 17 -3.01 -9.71 14.49
N PHE A 18 -1.97 -9.15 13.89
CA PHE A 18 -1.77 -7.71 13.79
C PHE A 18 -2.91 -7.03 13.03
N VAL A 19 -3.23 -7.48 11.81
CA VAL A 19 -4.29 -6.88 10.98
C VAL A 19 -5.65 -7.02 11.67
N ARG A 20 -5.94 -8.17 12.28
CA ARG A 20 -7.18 -8.37 13.05
C ARG A 20 -7.31 -7.38 14.19
N LYS A 21 -6.24 -7.16 14.96
CA LYS A 21 -6.23 -6.17 16.06
C LYS A 21 -6.38 -4.75 15.51
N LEU A 22 -5.65 -4.41 14.45
CA LEU A 22 -5.71 -3.10 13.80
C LEU A 22 -7.14 -2.79 13.33
N HIS A 23 -7.78 -3.69 12.58
CA HIS A 23 -9.15 -3.52 12.11
C HIS A 23 -10.13 -3.36 13.26
N LYS A 24 -10.04 -4.22 14.28
CA LYS A 24 -10.92 -4.19 15.44
C LYS A 24 -10.83 -2.85 16.18
N ASP A 25 -9.63 -2.41 16.50
CA ASP A 25 -9.43 -1.25 17.36
C ASP A 25 -9.76 0.05 16.62
N THR A 26 -9.35 0.17 15.35
CA THR A 26 -9.66 1.35 14.53
C THR A 26 -11.14 1.43 14.15
N ALA A 27 -11.81 0.31 13.83
CA ALA A 27 -13.25 0.33 13.55
C ALA A 27 -14.06 0.80 14.77
N ARG A 28 -13.71 0.32 15.97
CA ARG A 28 -14.33 0.77 17.22
C ARG A 28 -14.13 2.26 17.45
N PHE A 29 -12.91 2.75 17.21
CA PHE A 29 -12.58 4.15 17.37
C PHE A 29 -13.36 5.04 16.39
N ILE A 30 -13.34 4.70 15.09
CA ILE A 30 -14.06 5.45 14.04
C ILE A 30 -15.57 5.46 14.31
N ASN A 31 -16.17 4.29 14.58
CA ASN A 31 -17.60 4.21 14.88
C ASN A 31 -17.99 5.00 16.15
N LYS A 32 -17.11 5.10 17.14
CA LYS A 32 -17.35 5.92 18.33
C LYS A 32 -17.36 7.42 17.99
N ILE A 33 -16.40 7.88 17.18
CA ILE A 33 -16.34 9.29 16.75
C ILE A 33 -17.56 9.64 15.89
N ASP A 34 -17.92 8.75 14.96
CA ASP A 34 -19.02 8.97 14.02
C ASP A 34 -20.41 8.64 14.61
N LYS A 35 -20.48 8.22 15.88
CA LYS A 35 -21.72 7.77 16.56
C LYS A 35 -22.51 6.70 15.78
N THR A 36 -21.81 5.80 15.08
CA THR A 36 -22.38 4.74 14.24
C THR A 36 -21.92 3.35 14.69
N PRO A 37 -22.24 2.92 15.94
CA PRO A 37 -21.81 1.62 16.43
C PRO A 37 -22.37 0.49 15.56
N GLY A 38 -21.54 -0.53 15.29
CA GLY A 38 -21.93 -1.70 14.50
C GLY A 38 -21.72 -1.56 12.99
N ARG A 39 -21.44 -0.37 12.45
CA ARG A 39 -21.07 -0.22 11.03
C ARG A 39 -19.78 -0.97 10.73
N GLN A 40 -19.79 -1.76 9.67
CA GLN A 40 -18.59 -2.39 9.16
C GLN A 40 -17.68 -1.35 8.50
N ILE A 41 -16.52 -1.08 9.12
CA ILE A 41 -15.52 -0.15 8.58
C ILE A 41 -14.53 -0.86 7.67
N TRP A 42 -14.10 -2.06 8.07
CA TRP A 42 -13.10 -2.84 7.35
C TRP A 42 -13.71 -4.12 6.79
N TYR A 43 -13.23 -4.50 5.60
CA TYR A 43 -13.64 -5.73 4.91
C TYR A 43 -12.47 -6.71 4.90
N GLN A 44 -11.89 -6.94 3.72
CA GLN A 44 -10.77 -7.85 3.51
C GLN A 44 -9.46 -7.07 3.45
N TYR A 45 -8.36 -7.77 3.70
CA TYR A 45 -7.01 -7.28 3.43
C TYR A 45 -6.33 -8.24 2.46
N PHE A 46 -5.37 -7.73 1.71
CA PHE A 46 -4.53 -8.50 0.81
C PHE A 46 -3.11 -8.53 1.35
N ASP A 47 -2.49 -9.71 1.36
CA ASP A 47 -1.10 -9.90 1.77
C ASP A 47 -0.33 -10.60 0.65
N TYR A 48 0.81 -10.04 0.29
CA TYR A 48 1.69 -10.53 -0.75
C TYR A 48 3.15 -10.34 -0.35
N CYS A 49 3.89 -11.45 -0.29
CA CYS A 49 5.31 -11.41 0.05
C CYS A 49 6.15 -11.12 -1.20
N LEU A 50 6.82 -9.97 -1.19
CA LEU A 50 7.70 -9.52 -2.26
C LEU A 50 8.88 -10.48 -2.44
N ARG A 51 9.13 -10.90 -3.67
CA ARG A 51 10.05 -12.01 -3.97
C ARG A 51 11.43 -11.57 -4.43
N ASN A 52 11.55 -10.36 -4.96
CA ASN A 52 12.81 -9.84 -5.48
C ASN A 52 12.77 -8.30 -5.59
N LYS A 53 13.90 -7.72 -6.00
CA LYS A 53 14.07 -6.26 -6.13
C LYS A 53 13.10 -5.66 -7.15
N ALA A 54 12.88 -6.30 -8.30
CA ALA A 54 11.97 -5.77 -9.31
C ALA A 54 10.53 -5.75 -8.80
N ASP A 55 10.12 -6.82 -8.12
CA ASP A 55 8.81 -6.96 -7.50
C ASP A 55 8.58 -5.89 -6.40
N PHE A 56 9.60 -5.61 -5.59
CA PHE A 56 9.57 -4.50 -4.63
C PHE A 56 9.32 -3.15 -5.32
N TRP A 57 10.09 -2.83 -6.36
CA TRP A 57 9.94 -1.54 -7.04
C TRP A 57 8.62 -1.40 -7.80
N LYS A 58 8.08 -2.50 -8.34
CA LYS A 58 6.74 -2.50 -8.94
C LYS A 58 5.66 -2.15 -7.90
N HIS A 59 5.70 -2.77 -6.72
CA HIS A 59 4.75 -2.47 -5.64
C HIS A 59 4.95 -1.07 -5.04
N PHE A 60 6.21 -0.62 -4.94
CA PHE A 60 6.53 0.75 -4.52
C PHE A 60 5.94 1.79 -5.49
N ASN A 61 6.19 1.64 -6.80
CA ASN A 61 5.66 2.51 -7.83
C ASN A 61 4.12 2.45 -7.89
N TYR A 62 3.53 1.27 -7.66
CA TYR A 62 2.07 1.11 -7.54
C TYR A 62 1.49 1.99 -6.44
N ILE A 63 2.07 1.93 -5.24
CA ILE A 63 1.64 2.74 -4.09
C ILE A 63 1.78 4.24 -4.38
N ILE A 64 2.91 4.67 -4.97
CA ILE A 64 3.10 6.08 -5.34
C ILE A 64 2.02 6.54 -6.33
N LYS A 65 1.71 5.72 -7.35
CA LYS A 65 0.74 6.04 -8.40
C LYS A 65 -0.71 6.03 -7.91
N ASN A 66 -1.05 5.30 -6.85
CA ASN A 66 -2.45 5.06 -6.45
C ASN A 66 -3.34 6.30 -6.35
N PRO A 67 -2.90 7.45 -5.79
CA PRO A 67 -3.72 8.67 -5.78
C PRO A 67 -4.15 9.12 -7.17
N PHE A 68 -3.23 9.04 -8.15
CA PHE A 68 -3.53 9.35 -9.55
C PHE A 68 -4.42 8.28 -10.18
N LYS A 69 -4.10 6.99 -9.98
CA LYS A 69 -4.91 5.85 -10.48
C LYS A 69 -6.38 5.96 -10.04
N HIS A 70 -6.63 6.45 -8.83
CA HIS A 70 -7.98 6.57 -8.26
C HIS A 70 -8.59 7.98 -8.40
N GLY A 71 -7.99 8.86 -9.20
CA GLY A 71 -8.57 10.19 -9.49
C GLY A 71 -8.56 11.17 -8.32
N LEU A 72 -7.76 10.92 -7.28
CA LEU A 72 -7.60 11.84 -6.13
C LEU A 72 -6.72 13.05 -6.48
N VAL A 73 -5.94 12.94 -7.56
CA VAL A 73 -5.08 13.97 -8.14
C VAL A 73 -5.12 13.87 -9.66
N LYS A 74 -4.72 14.92 -10.36
CA LYS A 74 -4.87 15.04 -11.82
C LYS A 74 -3.67 14.52 -12.62
N SER A 75 -2.53 14.30 -11.97
CA SER A 75 -1.32 13.80 -12.62
C SER A 75 -0.50 12.89 -11.71
N LEU A 76 0.40 12.12 -12.31
CA LEU A 76 1.35 11.31 -11.55
C LEU A 76 2.29 12.18 -10.69
N GLU A 77 2.69 13.34 -11.21
CA GLU A 77 3.52 14.29 -10.48
C GLU A 77 2.80 14.81 -9.23
N GLU A 78 1.51 15.19 -9.33
CA GLU A 78 0.71 15.55 -8.16
C GLU A 78 0.62 14.40 -7.14
N ALA A 79 0.64 13.14 -7.59
CA ALA A 79 0.65 11.99 -6.70
C ALA A 79 1.93 11.92 -5.85
N PHE A 80 3.07 12.42 -6.34
CA PHE A 80 4.32 12.48 -5.57
C PHE A 80 4.18 13.40 -4.34
N HIS A 81 3.29 14.39 -4.42
CA HIS A 81 3.01 15.35 -3.36
C HIS A 81 1.78 14.98 -2.50
N TYR A 82 1.17 13.80 -2.71
CA TYR A 82 -0.07 13.43 -2.03
C TYR A 82 0.11 13.32 -0.50
N LYS A 83 -0.47 14.28 0.23
CA LYS A 83 -0.25 14.46 1.68
C LYS A 83 -0.77 13.34 2.58
N TYR A 84 -1.66 12.49 2.08
CA TYR A 84 -2.22 11.35 2.83
C TYR A 84 -1.49 10.04 2.57
N SER A 85 -0.26 10.11 2.04
CA SER A 85 0.64 8.97 1.88
C SER A 85 2.07 9.33 2.26
N SER A 86 2.98 8.36 2.17
CA SER A 86 4.41 8.58 2.35
C SER A 86 5.10 9.12 1.09
N ASN A 87 4.38 9.39 0.01
CA ASN A 87 4.95 9.85 -1.27
C ASN A 87 5.84 11.10 -1.11
N PRO A 88 5.46 12.14 -0.34
CA PRO A 88 6.32 13.31 -0.15
C PRO A 88 7.66 13.00 0.51
N VAL A 89 7.71 11.97 1.37
CA VAL A 89 8.96 11.50 2.00
C VAL A 89 9.88 10.88 0.96
N TRP A 90 9.32 10.08 0.05
CA TRP A 90 10.08 9.46 -1.04
C TRP A 90 10.53 10.48 -2.08
N LEU A 91 9.68 11.46 -2.38
CA LEU A 91 10.04 12.58 -3.25
C LEU A 91 11.23 13.36 -2.68
N LYS A 92 11.20 13.69 -1.38
CA LYS A 92 12.34 14.34 -0.72
C LYS A 92 13.61 13.50 -0.78
N ARG A 93 13.48 12.17 -0.71
CA ARG A 93 14.62 11.24 -0.67
C ARG A 93 15.26 11.00 -2.03
N PHE A 94 14.45 10.85 -3.08
CA PHE A 94 14.91 10.42 -4.40
C PHE A 94 14.88 11.52 -5.46
N GLY A 95 14.20 12.64 -5.19
CA GLY A 95 13.93 13.66 -6.21
C GLY A 95 12.89 13.20 -7.22
N VAL A 96 12.45 14.14 -8.07
CA VAL A 96 11.50 13.86 -9.15
C VAL A 96 12.15 12.92 -10.16
N GLU A 97 13.40 13.16 -10.49
CA GLU A 97 14.19 12.38 -11.46
C GLU A 97 14.36 10.94 -11.00
N GLY A 98 14.70 10.72 -9.73
CA GLY A 98 14.88 9.37 -9.18
C GLY A 98 13.60 8.56 -9.11
N ILE A 99 12.47 9.20 -8.81
CA ILE A 99 11.15 8.54 -8.89
C ILE A 99 10.80 8.24 -10.35
N ASN A 100 10.99 9.20 -11.26
CA ASN A 100 10.70 8.96 -12.68
C ASN A 100 11.56 7.82 -13.27
N GLU A 101 12.85 7.76 -12.93
CA GLU A 101 13.73 6.67 -13.31
C GLU A 101 13.22 5.32 -12.76
N SER A 102 12.72 5.30 -11.51
CA SER A 102 12.14 4.08 -10.96
C SER A 102 10.89 3.63 -11.72
N PHE A 103 10.04 4.55 -12.17
CA PHE A 103 8.88 4.24 -13.01
C PHE A 103 9.25 3.75 -14.41
N ILE A 104 10.30 4.30 -15.01
CA ILE A 104 10.84 3.85 -16.30
C ILE A 104 11.38 2.43 -16.18
N LYS A 105 12.17 2.16 -15.14
CA LYS A 105 12.85 0.88 -14.94
C LYS A 105 11.91 -0.23 -14.46
N TYR A 106 10.91 0.12 -13.66
CA TYR A 106 9.98 -0.81 -13.03
C TYR A 106 8.54 -0.33 -13.29
N SER A 107 8.13 -0.42 -14.55
CA SER A 107 6.80 -0.03 -14.97
C SER A 107 5.71 -0.83 -14.23
N VAL A 108 4.59 -0.16 -13.97
CA VAL A 108 3.40 -0.74 -13.36
C VAL A 108 2.37 -0.88 -14.47
N GLU A 109 2.06 -2.09 -14.93
CA GLU A 109 1.29 -2.33 -16.16
C GLU A 109 -0.23 -2.11 -16.01
N GLU A 110 -0.78 -2.08 -14.78
CA GLU A 110 -2.21 -1.83 -14.52
C GLU A 110 -2.68 -0.39 -14.87
N VAL A 111 -1.99 0.27 -15.82
CA VAL A 111 -2.27 1.61 -16.35
C VAL A 111 -3.18 1.57 -17.58
N PHE A 112 -3.40 0.41 -18.21
CA PHE A 112 -4.29 0.29 -19.38
C PHE A 112 -5.44 -0.70 -19.14
N LEU A 113 -6.26 -0.48 -18.11
CA LEU A 113 -7.67 -0.83 -18.30
C LEU A 113 -8.22 0.27 -19.19
N LYS A 114 -8.23 -0.03 -20.50
CA LYS A 114 -8.96 0.71 -21.52
C LYS A 114 -10.36 1.03 -20.99
N ASP A 115 -10.78 2.26 -21.17
CA ASP A 115 -12.20 2.58 -21.32
C ASP A 115 -12.83 1.67 -22.40
#